data_AF-R7UQH5-F1
#
_entry.id   AF-R7UQH5-F1
#
_cell.length_a   1.000
_cell.length_b   1.000
_cell.length_c   1.000
_cell.angle_alpha   90.00
_cell.angle_beta   90.00
_cell.angle_gamma   90.00
#
_symmetry.space_group_name_H-M   'P 1'
#
loop_
_entity.id
_entity.type
_entity.pdbx_description
1 polymer ?
#
loop_
_entity_poly.entity_id
_entity_poly.type
_entity_poly.pdbx_seq_one_letter_code
_entity_poly.pdbx_strand_id
1 'polypeptide(L)'
;KVLGITFDNRLHFSDHINNTTNNASRTLNAIKGKFRHLDNDTFLTLYKAKIRPTFEYASPVWTPHLRKHFNNTKRMQMRATK
;
A
#
# COMPACT_ATOMS: atom_id res chain seq x y z
N LYS A 1 -4.71 16.56 -8.22
CA LYS A 1 -3.93 15.31 -8.27
C LYS A 1 -2.86 15.47 -9.33
N VAL A 2 -1.60 15.24 -9.02
CA VAL A 2 -0.51 15.25 -10.01
C VAL A 2 0.11 13.86 -9.97
N LEU A 3 0.30 13.23 -11.13
CA LEU A 3 0.90 11.89 -11.24
C LEU A 3 0.18 10.80 -10.39
N GLY A 4 -1.12 10.93 -10.15
CA GLY A 4 -1.90 10.02 -9.29
C GLY A 4 -1.75 10.29 -7.78
N ILE A 5 -0.90 11.24 -7.39
CA ILE A 5 -0.67 11.64 -6.01
C ILE A 5 -1.58 12.83 -5.66
N THR A 6 -2.25 12.73 -4.51
CA THR A 6 -3.07 13.82 -3.97
C THR A 6 -2.19 14.62 -3.02
N PHE A 7 -1.97 15.89 -3.34
CA PHE A 7 -1.26 16.82 -2.48
C PHE A 7 -2.28 17.62 -1.67
N ASP A 8 -2.04 17.76 -0.37
CA ASP A 8 -2.75 18.74 0.45
C ASP A 8 -2.15 20.14 0.23
N ASN A 9 -2.92 21.19 0.52
CA ASN A 9 -2.52 22.59 0.38
C ASN A 9 -1.30 22.96 1.25
N ARG A 10 -0.99 22.11 2.25
CA ARG A 10 0.19 22.19 3.12
C ARG A 10 1.31 21.21 2.75
N LEU A 11 1.26 20.57 1.57
CA LEU A 11 2.14 19.46 1.19
C LEU A 11 2.07 18.24 2.15
N HIS A 12 1.01 18.14 2.95
CA HIS A 12 0.80 17.00 3.83
C HIS A 12 0.30 15.79 3.03
N PHE A 13 1.02 14.68 3.11
CA PHE A 13 0.67 13.44 2.41
C PHE A 13 -0.21 12.50 3.24
N SER A 14 -0.59 12.88 4.46
CA SER A 14 -1.30 11.99 5.40
C SER A 14 -2.59 11.41 4.83
N ASP A 15 -3.41 12.22 4.15
CA ASP A 15 -4.67 11.77 3.57
C ASP A 15 -4.44 10.89 2.34
N HIS A 16 -3.47 11.24 1.51
CA HIS A 16 -3.07 10.42 0.37
C HIS A 16 -2.52 9.05 0.82
N ILE A 17 -1.68 9.04 1.85
CA ILE A 17 -1.11 7.83 2.45
C ILE A 17 -2.24 6.97 3.00
N ASN A 18 -3.15 7.54 3.80
CA ASN A 18 -4.28 6.80 4.35
C ASN A 18 -5.18 6.23 3.25
N ASN A 19 -5.53 7.02 2.24
CA ASN A 19 -6.42 6.59 1.17
C ASN A 19 -5.80 5.45 0.34
N THR A 20 -4.54 5.58 -0.05
CA THR A 20 -3.81 4.55 -0.82
C THR A 20 -3.60 3.29 0.02
N THR A 21 -3.26 3.45 1.30
CA THR A 21 -3.12 2.34 2.24
C THR A 21 -4.44 1.59 2.42
N ASN A 22 -5.56 2.32 2.54
CA ASN A 22 -6.89 1.72 2.60
C ASN A 22 -7.25 1.00 1.30
N ASN A 23 -6.90 1.56 0.15
CA ASN A 23 -7.12 0.92 -1.14
C ASN A 23 -6.29 -0.38 -1.30
N ALA A 24 -5.03 -0.36 -0.87
CA ALA A 24 -4.18 -1.54 -0.81
C ALA A 24 -4.76 -2.62 0.11
N SER A 25 -5.22 -2.25 1.31
CA SER A 25 -5.94 -3.13 2.25
C SER A 25 -7.18 -3.77 1.62
N ARG A 26 -8.02 -2.98 0.94
CA ARG A 26 -9.23 -3.48 0.26
C ARG A 26 -8.86 -4.49 -0.83
N THR A 27 -7.81 -4.19 -1.60
CA THR A 27 -7.31 -5.10 -2.64
C THR A 27 -6.78 -6.40 -2.03
N LEU A 28 -6.04 -6.32 -0.93
CA LEU A 28 -5.55 -7.46 -0.15
C LEU A 28 -6.70 -8.35 0.34
N ASN A 29 -7.72 -7.75 0.95
CA ASN A 29 -8.89 -8.46 1.44
C ASN A 29 -9.71 -9.07 0.30
N ALA A 30 -9.83 -8.38 -0.83
CA ALA A 30 -10.50 -8.91 -2.01
C ALA A 30 -9.75 -10.12 -2.60
N ILE A 31 -8.41 -10.09 -2.62
CA ILE A 31 -7.59 -11.23 -3.04
C ILE A 31 -7.81 -12.40 -2.06
N LYS A 32 -7.69 -12.17 -0.75
CA LYS A 32 -7.91 -13.20 0.27
C LYS A 32 -9.33 -13.79 0.25
N GLY A 33 -10.34 -12.97 -0.07
CA GLY A 33 -11.74 -13.40 -0.14
C GLY A 33 -12.12 -14.13 -1.43
N LYS A 34 -11.50 -13.79 -2.56
CA LYS A 34 -11.79 -14.41 -3.86
C LYS A 34 -11.12 -15.76 -4.07
N PHE A 35 -9.98 -15.99 -3.41
CA PHE A 35 -9.22 -17.23 -3.55
C PHE A 35 -9.31 -18.04 -2.26
N ARG A 36 -10.21 -19.03 -2.24
CA ARG A 36 -10.40 -19.95 -1.10
C ARG A 36 -9.18 -20.85 -0.84
N HIS A 37 -8.38 -21.11 -1.86
CA HIS A 37 -7.14 -21.87 -1.82
C HIS A 37 -6.04 -21.13 -2.61
N LEU A 38 -5.56 -20.02 -2.05
CA LEU A 38 -4.44 -19.29 -2.66
C LEU A 38 -3.13 -19.82 -2.11
N ASP A 39 -2.26 -20.29 -2.99
CA ASP A 39 -0.89 -20.61 -2.61
C ASP A 39 -0.14 -19.33 -2.19
N ASN A 40 0.73 -19.43 -1.19
CA ASN A 40 1.48 -18.28 -0.67
C ASN A 40 2.33 -17.61 -1.75
N ASP A 41 2.85 -18.37 -2.72
CA ASP A 41 3.65 -17.82 -3.82
C ASP A 41 2.79 -17.03 -4.81
N THR A 42 1.58 -17.52 -5.11
CA THR A 42 0.62 -16.83 -5.98
C THR A 42 0.14 -15.53 -5.31
N PHE A 43 -0.11 -15.58 -4.00
CA PHE A 43 -0.45 -14.40 -3.21
C PHE A 43 0.66 -13.35 -3.24
N LEU A 44 1.91 -13.78 -3.02
CA LEU A 44 3.07 -12.90 -3.05
C LEU A 44 3.27 -12.28 -4.43
N THR A 45 3.04 -13.05 -5.50
CA THR A 45 3.11 -12.57 -6.88
C THR A 45 2.05 -11.49 -7.14
N LEU A 46 0.81 -11.71 -6.74
CA LEU A 46 -0.27 -10.72 -6.87
C LEU A 46 0.01 -9.44 -6.06
N TYR A 47 0.55 -9.60 -4.84
CA TYR A 47 0.98 -8.48 -4.02
C TYR A 47 2.07 -7.66 -4.69
N LYS A 48 3.12 -8.32 -5.20
CA LYS A 48 4.23 -7.68 -5.93
C LYS A 48 3.74 -7.02 -7.22
N ALA A 49 2.80 -7.61 -7.94
CA ALA A 49 2.31 -7.06 -9.20
C ALA A 49 1.43 -5.81 -9.02
N LYS A 50 0.61 -5.75 -7.97
CA LYS A 50 -0.42 -4.70 -7.84
C LYS A 50 -0.13 -3.68 -6.74
N ILE A 51 0.39 -4.13 -5.61
CA ILE A 51 0.51 -3.31 -4.41
C ILE A 51 1.91 -2.69 -4.32
N ARG A 52 2.96 -3.49 -4.57
CA ARG A 52 4.36 -3.03 -4.54
C ARG A 52 4.68 -1.84 -5.48
N PRO A 53 4.28 -1.80 -6.77
CA PRO A 53 4.60 -0.66 -7.65
C PRO A 53 3.98 0.66 -7.16
N THR A 54 2.82 0.60 -6.50
CA THR A 54 2.18 1.80 -5.91
C THR A 54 3.05 2.41 -4.80
N PHE A 55 3.71 1.56 -4.02
CA PHE A 55 4.62 1.99 -2.95
C PHE A 55 6.02 2.36 -3.46
N GLU A 56 6.49 1.77 -4.55
CA GLU A 56 7.80 2.13 -5.14
C GLU A 56 7.73 3.44 -5.93
N TYR A 57 6.65 3.67 -6.70
CA TYR A 57 6.48 4.85 -7.55
C TYR A 57 6.51 6.16 -6.74
N ALA A 58 5.85 6.19 -5.58
CA ALA A 58 5.80 7.37 -4.73
C ALA A 58 6.74 7.24 -3.52
N SER A 59 7.91 6.63 -3.69
CA SER A 59 8.92 6.45 -2.62
C SER A 59 9.17 7.72 -1.76
N PRO A 60 9.27 8.94 -2.31
CA PRO A 60 9.44 10.16 -1.51
C PRO A 60 8.25 10.45 -0.58
N VAL A 61 7.04 10.03 -0.96
CA VAL A 61 5.81 10.18 -0.18
C VAL A 61 5.74 9.13 0.95
N TRP A 62 6.20 7.91 0.68
CA TRP A 62 6.23 6.79 1.65
C TRP A 62 7.46 6.74 2.53
N THR A 63 8.42 7.64 2.31
CA THR A 63 9.55 7.90 3.20
C THR A 63 9.31 9.18 4.01
N PRO A 64 8.25 9.26 4.83
CA PRO A 64 7.96 10.48 5.54
C PRO A 64 8.88 10.62 6.74
N HIS A 65 9.16 11.88 7.08
CA HIS A 65 9.74 12.27 8.37
C HIS A 65 8.87 11.81 9.58
N LEU A 66 7.62 11.39 9.35
CA LEU A 66 6.70 10.87 10.37
C LEU A 66 6.71 9.33 10.45
N ARG A 67 7.25 8.79 11.56
CA ARG A 67 7.30 7.34 11.89
C ARG A 67 5.97 6.59 11.74
N LYS A 68 4.84 7.28 11.92
CA LYS A 68 3.48 6.69 11.84
C LYS A 68 3.21 6.03 10.49
N HIS A 69 3.54 6.73 9.42
CA HIS A 69 3.23 6.32 8.05
C HIS A 69 4.15 5.19 7.59
N PHE A 70 5.44 5.24 7.96
CA PHE A 70 6.39 4.15 7.76
C PHE A 70 5.97 2.86 8.49
N ASN A 71 5.49 2.97 9.73
CA ASN A 71 4.96 1.82 10.45
C ASN A 71 3.72 1.22 9.78
N ASN A 72 2.89 2.04 9.14
CA ASN A 72 1.67 1.59 8.48
C ASN A 72 1.99 0.79 7.20
N THR A 73 2.90 1.30 6.37
CA THR A 73 3.39 0.59 5.18
C THR A 73 4.12 -0.70 5.56
N LYS A 74 4.97 -0.67 6.59
CA LYS A 74 5.63 -1.89 7.12
C LYS A 74 4.61 -2.92 7.62
N ARG A 75 3.57 -2.50 8.35
CA ARG A 75 2.50 -3.41 8.79
C ARG A 75 1.75 -4.05 7.63
N MET A 76 1.52 -3.31 6.54
CA MET A 76 0.93 -3.88 5.32
C MET A 76 1.83 -4.92 4.66
N GLN A 77 3.11 -4.62 4.53
CA GLN A 77 4.10 -5.55 3.99
C GLN A 77 4.16 -6.83 4.84
N MET A 78 4.20 -6.71 6.17
CA MET A 78 4.18 -7.86 7.09
C MET A 78 2.92 -8.72 6.97
N ARG A 79 1.76 -8.13 6.62
CA ARG A 79 0.52 -8.88 6.37
C ARG A 79 0.50 -9.61 5.03
N ALA A 80 1.39 -9.23 4.11
CA ALA A 80 1.53 -9.83 2.80
C ALA A 80 2.61 -10.94 2.78
N THR A 81 3.61 -10.86 3.65
CA THR A 81 4.69 -11.88 3.74
C THR A 81 4.42 -12.98 4.77
N LYS A 82 3.32 -12.91 5.53
CA LYS A 82 2.92 -13.91 6.53
C LYS A 82 1.88 -14.86 5.94
#